data_AF-A0ABD5V8Q5-F1
#
_entry.id   AF-A0ABD5V8Q5-F1
#
_cell.length_a   1.000
_cell.length_b   1.000
_cell.length_c   1.000
_cell.angle_alpha   90.00
_cell.angle_beta   90.00
_cell.angle_gamma   90.00
#
_symmetry.space_group_name_H-M   'P 1'
#
loop_
_entity.id
_entity.type
_entity.pdbx_description
1 polymer ?
#
loop_
_entity_poly.entity_id
_entity_poly.type
_entity_poly.pdbx_seq_one_letter_code
_entity_poly.pdbx_strand_id
1 'polypeptide(L)' 'MPVESRLAGVVDVPNSCVTVSVPNEAFDFDIDPDKLWDDPNSADRGDVAKPS' A
#
# COMPACT_ATOMS: atom_id res chain seq x y z
N MET A 1 10.36 -7.68 11.00
CA MET A 1 9.98 -6.32 11.43
C MET A 1 8.51 -6.27 11.80
N PRO A 2 8.07 -5.48 12.80
CA PRO A 2 6.66 -5.36 13.11
C PRO A 2 5.95 -4.45 12.10
N VAL A 3 4.74 -4.84 11.69
CA VAL A 3 3.83 -4.01 10.90
C VAL A 3 2.86 -3.37 11.88
N GLU A 4 2.83 -2.04 11.91
CA GLU A 4 2.03 -1.29 12.88
C GLU A 4 0.69 -0.88 12.25
N SER A 5 -0.40 -1.09 12.99
CA SER A 5 -1.76 -0.78 12.54
C SER A 5 -2.40 0.19 13.53
N ARG A 6 -2.95 1.31 13.04
CA ARG A 6 -3.64 2.31 13.84
C ARG A 6 -5.07 2.49 13.34
N LEU A 7 -6.05 2.24 14.20
CA LEU A 7 -7.45 2.47 13.88
C LEU A 7 -7.75 3.98 13.92
N ALA A 8 -8.08 4.57 12.77
CA ALA A 8 -8.32 6.01 12.62
C ALA A 8 -9.74 6.41 13.06
N GLY A 9 -10.69 5.47 12.99
CA GLY A 9 -12.04 5.63 13.50
C GLY A 9 -12.97 4.53 13.00
N VAL A 10 -14.00 4.23 13.80
CA VAL A 10 -15.19 3.51 13.35
C VAL A 10 -16.29 4.57 13.24
N VAL A 11 -16.58 5.01 12.02
CA VAL A 11 -17.53 6.12 11.81
C VAL A 11 -18.73 5.67 10.99
N ASP A 12 -18.57 4.69 10.09
CA ASP A 12 -19.66 4.13 9.31
C ASP A 12 -19.64 2.60 9.44
N VAL A 13 -20.60 1.96 10.11
CA VAL A 13 -20.77 0.50 9.93
C VAL A 13 -21.36 0.32 8.52
N PRO A 14 -20.64 -0.27 7.54
CA PRO A 14 -19.57 -1.28 7.64
C PRO A 14 -18.12 -0.84 7.33
N ASN A 15 -17.86 0.42 7.01
CA ASN A 15 -16.54 0.96 6.68
C ASN A 15 -15.70 1.37 7.93
N SER A 16 -14.67 0.58 8.22
CA SER A 16 -13.66 0.94 9.23
C SER A 16 -12.43 1.55 8.57
N CYS A 17 -12.02 2.72 9.04
CA CYS A 17 -10.79 3.38 8.57
C CYS A 17 -9.62 2.97 9.46
N VAL A 18 -8.63 2.30 8.87
CA VAL A 18 -7.40 1.87 9.54
C VAL A 18 -6.21 2.37 8.72
N THR A 19 -5.23 2.96 9.41
CA THR A 19 -3.92 3.28 8.85
C THR A 19 -2.97 2.14 9.16
N VAL A 20 -2.32 1.57 8.16
CA VAL A 20 -1.28 0.54 8.35
C VAL A 20 0.04 1.12 7.86
N SER A 21 1.07 1.03 8.69
CA SER A 21 2.43 1.42 8.35
C SER A 21 3.28 0.17 8.16
N VAL A 22 3.76 -0.04 6.94
CA VAL A 22 4.64 -1.15 6.59
C VAL A 22 6.09 -0.64 6.53
N PRO A 23 7.04 -1.26 7.23
CA PRO A 23 8.43 -0.84 7.19
C PRO A 23 9.11 -1.23 5.86
N ASN A 24 9.95 -0.34 5.31
CA ASN A 24 10.64 -0.54 4.02
C ASN A 24 11.59 -1.76 4.05
N GLU A 25 12.27 -1.98 5.18
CA GLU A 25 13.12 -3.15 5.47
C GLU A 25 12.39 -4.51 5.41
N ALA A 26 11.06 -4.54 5.26
CA ALA A 26 10.32 -5.79 4.99
C ALA A 26 10.42 -6.25 3.53
N PHE A 27 10.92 -5.41 2.63
CA PHE A 27 11.04 -5.68 1.19
C PHE A 27 12.51 -5.69 0.77
N ASP A 28 12.86 -6.55 -0.19
CA ASP A 28 14.20 -6.64 -0.78
C ASP A 28 14.46 -5.55 -1.84
N PHE A 29 13.53 -4.61 -2.02
CA PHE A 29 13.56 -3.53 -3.01
C PHE A 29 12.94 -2.25 -2.42
N ASP A 30 13.28 -1.09 -2.98
CA ASP A 30 12.81 0.20 -2.47
C ASP A 30 11.32 0.39 -2.80
N ILE A 31 10.47 0.46 -1.78
CA ILE A 31 9.03 0.69 -1.92
C ILE A 31 8.62 2.17 -1.88
N ASP A 32 9.58 3.11 -1.85
CA ASP A 32 9.29 4.54 -1.93
C ASP A 32 8.49 4.85 -3.22
N PRO A 33 7.26 5.38 -3.13
CA PRO A 33 6.40 5.61 -4.30
C PRO A 33 7.03 6.57 -5.32
N ASP A 34 7.84 7.52 -4.86
CA ASP A 34 8.56 8.48 -5.72
C ASP A 34 9.65 7.81 -6.56
N LYS A 35 10.25 6.72 -6.07
CA LYS A 35 11.29 5.97 -6.78
C LYS A 35 10.75 4.75 -7.51
N LEU A 36 9.61 4.23 -7.06
CA LEU A 36 8.95 3.07 -7.64
C LEU A 36 8.46 3.34 -9.08
N TRP A 37 8.15 4.59 -9.40
CA TRP A 37 7.75 4.97 -10.76
C TRP A 37 8.91 4.91 -11.76
N ASP A 38 10.13 5.22 -11.32
CA ASP A 38 11.34 5.25 -12.15
C ASP A 38 12.15 3.93 -12.09
N ASP A 39 11.65 2.91 -11.37
CA ASP A 39 12.35 1.63 -11.24
C ASP A 39 12.31 0.84 -12.56
N PRO A 40 13.47 0.42 -13.12
CA PRO A 40 13.53 -0.33 -14.37
C PRO A 40 12.96 -1.74 -14.27
N ASN A 41 12.67 -2.25 -13.07
CA ASN A 41 11.98 -3.52 -12.83
C ASN A 41 10.52 -3.31 -12.42
N SER A 42 9.94 -2.12 -12.63
CA SER A 42 8.51 -1.87 -12.48
C SER A 42 7.76 -2.71 -13.50
N ALA A 43 7.47 -3.96 -13.11
CA ALA A 43 6.74 -4.91 -13.92
C ALA A 43 5.29 -4.44 -14.07
N ASP A 44 4.73 -4.63 -15.26
CA ASP A 44 3.31 -4.41 -15.52
C ASP A 44 2.46 -5.17 -14.49
N ARG A 45 1.74 -4.41 -13.63
CA ARG A 45 0.90 -4.95 -12.54
C ARG A 45 -0.55 -5.19 -12.98
N GLY A 46 -0.82 -5.10 -14.29
CA GLY A 46 -2.15 -5.25 -14.85
C GLY A 46 -2.98 -3.97 -14.75
N ASP A 47 -4.08 -3.99 -15.50
CA ASP A 47 -4.96 -2.84 -15.66
C ASP A 47 -6.02 -2.78 -14.55
N VAL A 48 -6.45 -1.57 -14.17
CA VAL A 48 -7.55 -1.41 -13.21
C VAL A 48 -8.83 -2.02 -13.77
N ALA A 49 -9.63 -2.64 -12.90
CA ALA A 49 -10.92 -3.21 -13.28
C ALA A 49 -11.80 -2.14 -13.93
N LYS A 50 -12.08 -2.30 -15.23
CA LYS A 50 -12.90 -1.36 -15.99
C LYS A 50 -14.37 -1.62 -15.64
N PRO A 51 -15.12 -0.61 -15.17
CA PRO A 51 -16.56 -0.77 -14.96
C PRO A 51 -17.24 -1.01 -16.31
N SER A 52 -18.23 -1.92 -16.30
CA SER A 52 -19.07 -2.30 -17.44
C SER A 52 -20.07 -1.22 -17.83
#